data_AF-A0A0G3GJK1-F1
#
_entry.id   AF-A0A0G3GJK1-F1
#
_cell.length_a   1.000
_cell.length_b   1.000
_cell.length_c   1.000
_cell.angle_alpha   90.00
_cell.angle_beta   90.00
_cell.angle_gamma   90.00
#
_symmetry.space_group_name_H-M   'P 1'
#
loop_
_entity.id
_entity.type
_entity.pdbx_description
1 polymer ?
#
loop_
_entity_poly.entity_id
_entity_poly.type
_entity_poly.pdbx_seq_one_letter_code
_entity_poly.pdbx_strand_id
1 'polypeptide(L)'
;MPLVNDMQRLVERTIDHLGGLERFHKVINTELTDMTRRWELDVTNIGRILRSHLYVEYYLTEHIAKANPRLGDLSQARLTFAQKLSLLDTSHDRLRGLVSGLRQINAVRNRLAHRLEAMLTAEDVQIFLTHPLFSAMRIEGAKPSTPSVEPIDVLEKFAQFAAHLLANEFSEFAMAVGKAVDEDIAQRNS
;
A
#
# COMPACT_ATOMS: atom_id res chain seq x y z
N MET A 1 13.13 -37.05 33.45
CA MET A 1 12.63 -38.28 32.80
C MET A 1 11.12 -38.56 32.92
N PRO A 2 10.35 -38.09 33.93
CA PRO A 2 8.90 -38.36 34.00
C PRO A 2 8.09 -37.71 32.86
N LEU A 3 8.36 -36.43 32.56
CA LEU A 3 7.64 -35.62 31.56
C LEU A 3 7.67 -36.21 30.13
N VAL A 4 8.75 -36.88 29.74
CA VAL A 4 8.89 -37.44 28.38
C VAL A 4 7.99 -38.68 28.23
N ASN A 5 7.89 -39.52 29.26
CA ASN A 5 7.00 -40.68 29.27
C ASN A 5 5.52 -40.26 29.24
N ASP A 6 5.17 -39.16 29.91
CA ASP A 6 3.80 -38.65 29.91
C ASP A 6 3.39 -38.11 28.53
N MET A 7 4.31 -37.45 27.81
CA MET A 7 4.07 -36.98 26.44
C MET A 7 3.98 -38.14 25.44
N GLN A 8 4.77 -39.20 25.60
CA GLN A 8 4.66 -40.41 24.75
C GLN A 8 3.28 -41.06 24.88
N ARG A 9 2.81 -41.28 26.11
CA ARG A 9 1.47 -41.84 26.35
C ARG A 9 0.35 -40.97 25.82
N LEU A 10 0.52 -39.65 25.87
CA LEU A 10 -0.44 -38.72 25.29
C LEU A 10 -0.53 -38.90 23.76
N VAL A 11 0.62 -38.95 23.08
CA VAL A 11 0.70 -39.15 21.62
C VAL A 11 0.12 -40.50 21.20
N GLU A 12 0.42 -41.58 21.92
CA GLU A 12 -0.16 -42.91 21.69
C GLU A 12 -1.69 -42.86 21.75
N ARG A 13 -2.26 -42.26 22.80
CA ARG A 13 -3.72 -42.10 22.92
C ARG A 13 -4.32 -41.24 21.81
N THR A 14 -3.62 -40.20 21.37
CA THR A 14 -4.06 -39.37 20.25
C THR A 14 -4.08 -40.15 18.93
N ILE A 15 -3.08 -40.98 18.67
CA ILE A 15 -3.03 -41.86 17.49
C ILE A 15 -4.22 -42.83 17.49
N ASP A 16 -4.49 -43.46 18.64
CA ASP A 16 -5.62 -44.38 18.79
C ASP A 16 -6.96 -43.67 18.56
N HIS A 17 -7.14 -42.48 19.15
CA HIS A 17 -8.36 -41.68 18.97
C HIS A 17 -8.59 -41.23 17.52
N LEU A 18 -7.52 -40.99 16.75
CA LEU A 18 -7.62 -40.65 15.33
C LEU A 18 -7.84 -41.87 14.43
N GLY A 19 -7.89 -43.09 14.98
CA GLY A 19 -8.14 -44.32 14.23
C GLY A 19 -6.88 -44.93 13.62
N GLY A 20 -5.73 -44.71 14.26
CA GLY A 20 -4.46 -45.33 13.90
C GLY A 20 -3.45 -44.37 13.24
N LEU A 21 -2.23 -44.87 13.11
CA LEU A 21 -1.05 -44.07 12.74
C LEU A 21 -1.17 -43.42 11.35
N GLU A 22 -1.75 -44.11 10.37
CA GLU A 22 -1.96 -43.56 9.03
C GLU A 22 -2.87 -42.32 9.04
N ARG A 23 -3.98 -42.40 9.78
CA ARG A 23 -4.94 -41.29 9.87
C ARG A 23 -4.36 -40.13 10.68
N PHE A 24 -3.60 -40.43 11.74
CA PHE A 24 -2.81 -39.43 12.47
C PHE A 24 -1.86 -38.68 11.53
N HIS A 25 -1.02 -39.38 10.76
CA HIS A 25 -0.11 -38.74 9.81
C HIS A 25 -0.83 -37.91 8.75
N LYS A 26 -1.95 -38.40 8.23
CA LYS A 26 -2.73 -37.66 7.23
C LYS A 26 -3.27 -36.34 7.80
N VAL A 27 -3.84 -36.36 9.01
CA VAL A 27 -4.37 -35.15 9.66
C VAL A 27 -3.25 -34.14 9.92
N ILE A 28 -2.16 -34.58 10.56
CA ILE A 28 -1.03 -33.70 10.87
C ILE A 28 -0.40 -33.13 9.60
N ASN A 29 -0.19 -33.93 8.56
CA ASN A 29 0.39 -33.45 7.32
C ASN A 29 -0.51 -32.40 6.64
N THR A 30 -1.83 -32.61 6.62
CA THR A 30 -2.77 -31.61 6.08
C THR A 30 -2.71 -30.31 6.88
N GLU A 31 -2.78 -30.40 8.21
CA GLU A 31 -2.73 -29.21 9.09
C GLU A 31 -1.40 -28.45 8.94
N LEU A 32 -0.27 -29.16 8.93
CA LEU A 32 1.06 -28.57 8.72
C LEU A 32 1.19 -27.94 7.34
N THR A 33 0.64 -28.56 6.31
CA THR A 33 0.62 -27.99 4.94
C THR A 33 -0.18 -26.69 4.92
N ASP A 34 -1.36 -26.67 5.54
CA ASP A 34 -2.19 -25.46 5.61
C ASP A 34 -1.52 -24.33 6.42
N MET A 35 -0.85 -24.68 7.53
CA MET A 35 -0.09 -23.72 8.32
C MET A 35 1.11 -23.17 7.55
N THR A 36 1.86 -24.03 6.86
CA THR A 36 3.01 -23.64 6.04
C THR A 36 2.56 -22.74 4.90
N ARG A 37 1.47 -23.07 4.20
CA ARG A 37 0.86 -22.23 3.16
C ARG A 37 0.52 -20.82 3.66
N ARG A 38 0.00 -20.70 4.89
CA ARG A 38 -0.30 -19.41 5.52
C ARG A 38 0.93 -18.68 6.04
N TRP A 39 2.02 -19.38 6.31
CA TRP A 39 3.28 -18.77 6.74
C TRP A 39 4.09 -18.24 5.55
N GLU A 40 4.11 -18.99 4.45
CA GLU A 40 4.81 -18.68 3.19
C GLU A 40 4.07 -17.65 2.33
N LEU A 41 3.21 -16.83 2.93
CA LEU A 41 2.59 -15.70 2.25
C LEU A 41 3.66 -14.77 1.66
N ASP A 42 3.25 -13.98 0.67
CA ASP A 42 4.13 -13.11 -0.10
C ASP A 42 4.67 -11.92 0.72
N VAL A 43 5.69 -12.22 1.54
CA VAL A 43 6.40 -11.25 2.39
C VAL A 43 6.99 -10.11 1.54
N THR A 44 7.39 -10.40 0.30
CA THR A 44 7.94 -9.40 -0.61
C THR A 44 6.90 -8.35 -0.97
N ASN A 45 5.71 -8.77 -1.41
CA ASN A 45 4.64 -7.82 -1.74
C ASN A 45 4.13 -7.08 -0.50
N ILE A 46 4.04 -7.74 0.66
CA ILE A 46 3.73 -7.06 1.93
C ILE A 46 4.75 -5.94 2.21
N GLY A 47 6.05 -6.24 2.10
CA GLY A 47 7.12 -5.27 2.32
C GLY A 47 7.08 -4.10 1.34
N ARG A 48 6.80 -4.38 0.05
CA ARG A 48 6.67 -3.35 -1.00
C ARG A 48 5.49 -2.41 -0.76
N ILE A 49 4.35 -2.95 -0.33
CA ILE A 49 3.15 -2.14 -0.03
C ILE A 49 3.37 -1.32 1.23
N LEU A 50 3.94 -1.91 2.29
CA LEU A 50 4.27 -1.20 3.51
C LEU A 50 5.25 -0.04 3.24
N ARG A 51 6.32 -0.30 2.48
CA ARG A 51 7.28 0.73 2.06
C ARG A 51 6.59 1.87 1.32
N SER A 52 5.71 1.54 0.36
CA SER A 52 4.97 2.54 -0.42
C SER A 52 4.09 3.43 0.46
N HIS A 53 3.38 2.83 1.42
CA HIS A 53 2.58 3.57 2.38
C HIS A 53 3.43 4.50 3.26
N LEU A 54 4.52 3.99 3.84
CA LEU A 54 5.42 4.78 4.70
C LEU A 54 6.06 5.94 3.94
N TYR A 55 6.49 5.70 2.70
CA TYR A 55 7.08 6.71 1.83
C TYR A 55 6.10 7.87 1.56
N VAL A 56 4.86 7.54 1.20
CA VAL A 56 3.81 8.54 0.98
C VAL A 56 3.44 9.27 2.27
N GLU A 57 3.33 8.56 3.39
CA GLU A 57 2.98 9.16 4.67
C GLU A 57 4.03 10.16 5.16
N TYR A 58 5.31 9.87 4.92
CA TYR A 58 6.40 10.80 5.19
C TYR A 58 6.18 12.12 4.44
N TYR A 59 6.02 12.08 3.11
CA TYR A 59 5.85 13.30 2.32
C TYR A 59 4.51 14.00 2.54
N LEU A 60 3.46 13.26 2.89
CA LEU A 60 2.19 13.84 3.32
C LEU A 60 2.38 14.67 4.60
N THR A 61 3.13 14.14 5.56
CA THR A 61 3.42 14.83 6.82
C THR A 61 4.26 16.09 6.57
N GLU A 62 5.30 15.98 5.75
CA GLU A 62 6.13 17.12 5.33
C GLU A 62 5.33 18.20 4.60
N HIS A 63 4.45 17.80 3.69
CA HIS A 63 3.58 18.72 2.96
C HIS A 63 2.68 19.51 3.92
N ILE A 64 2.01 18.83 4.87
CA ILE A 64 1.13 19.49 5.85
C ILE A 64 1.91 20.49 6.70
N ALA A 65 3.12 20.12 7.15
CA ALA A 65 3.98 21.01 7.93
C ALA A 65 4.39 22.26 7.14
N LYS A 66 4.79 22.10 5.88
CA LYS A 66 5.18 23.22 5.00
C LYS A 66 4.00 24.13 4.65
N ALA A 67 2.84 23.55 4.36
CA ALA A 67 1.62 24.30 4.07
C ALA A 67 1.09 25.06 5.30
N ASN A 68 1.44 24.63 6.52
CA ASN A 68 0.97 25.22 7.76
C ASN A 68 2.15 25.56 8.72
N PRO A 69 2.97 26.60 8.45
CA PRO A 69 4.19 26.87 9.22
C PRO A 69 3.98 27.19 10.71
N ARG A 70 2.74 27.48 11.12
CA ARG A 70 2.37 27.78 12.52
C ARG A 70 1.86 26.56 13.28
N LEU A 71 1.75 25.41 12.62
CA LEU A 71 1.30 24.18 13.25
C LEU A 71 2.40 23.67 14.19
N GLY A 72 2.00 23.12 15.34
CA GLY A 72 2.94 22.50 16.28
C GLY A 72 3.55 21.21 15.72
N ASP A 73 4.31 20.50 16.55
CA ASP A 73 4.93 19.23 16.16
C ASP A 73 3.88 18.15 15.82
N LEU A 74 3.73 17.85 14.53
CA LEU A 74 2.82 16.83 14.01
C LEU A 74 3.13 15.41 14.52
N SER A 75 4.39 15.14 14.91
CA SER A 75 4.76 13.83 15.46
C SER A 75 4.12 13.60 16.83
N GLN A 76 4.00 14.65 17.65
CA GLN A 76 3.33 14.58 18.95
C GLN A 76 1.81 14.46 18.84
N ALA A 77 1.23 15.01 17.76
CA ALA A 77 -0.20 14.92 17.50
C ALA A 77 -0.67 13.49 17.16
N ARG A 78 0.25 12.58 16.80
CA ARG A 78 -0.03 11.16 16.50
C ARG A 78 -1.21 10.94 15.55
N LEU A 79 -1.32 11.82 14.56
CA LEU A 79 -2.39 11.73 13.57
C LEU A 79 -2.25 10.45 12.74
N THR A 80 -3.36 9.75 12.57
CA THR A 80 -3.45 8.63 11.62
C THR A 80 -3.32 9.12 10.19
N PHE A 81 -2.96 8.22 9.27
CA PHE A 81 -2.91 8.53 7.83
C PHE A 81 -4.21 9.15 7.31
N ALA A 82 -5.37 8.60 7.70
CA ALA A 82 -6.68 9.12 7.30
C ALA A 82 -6.94 10.56 7.83
N GLN A 83 -6.51 10.86 9.05
CA GLN A 83 -6.60 12.21 9.61
C GLN A 83 -5.67 13.17 8.88
N LYS A 84 -4.44 12.76 8.56
CA LYS A 84 -3.52 13.57 7.75
C LYS A 84 -4.11 13.90 6.37
N LEU A 85 -4.73 12.92 5.71
CA LEU A 85 -5.42 13.18 4.43
C LEU A 85 -6.55 14.20 4.55
N SER A 86 -7.25 14.25 5.68
CA SER A 86 -8.32 15.23 5.89
C SER A 86 -7.81 16.67 6.05
N LEU A 87 -6.52 16.85 6.29
CA LEU A 87 -5.86 18.16 6.39
C LEU A 87 -5.39 18.70 5.03
N LEU A 88 -5.46 17.90 3.96
CA LEU A 88 -5.13 18.38 2.63
C LEU A 88 -6.20 19.35 2.12
N ASP A 89 -5.75 20.48 1.58
CA ASP A 89 -6.63 21.42 0.89
C ASP A 89 -7.04 20.86 -0.48
N THR A 90 -8.22 20.28 -0.53
CA THR A 90 -8.77 19.70 -1.77
C THR A 90 -9.46 20.72 -2.67
N SER A 91 -9.45 22.01 -2.32
CA SER A 91 -9.90 23.07 -3.23
C SER A 91 -8.99 23.16 -4.47
N HIS A 92 -7.71 22.84 -4.31
CA HIS A 92 -6.75 22.72 -5.40
C HIS A 92 -6.92 21.40 -6.17
N ASP A 93 -7.22 21.49 -7.48
CA ASP A 93 -7.53 20.34 -8.34
C ASP A 93 -6.40 19.29 -8.39
N ARG A 94 -5.14 19.73 -8.26
CA ARG A 94 -3.96 18.87 -8.22
C ARG A 94 -3.99 17.88 -7.05
N LEU A 95 -4.38 18.32 -5.85
CA LEU A 95 -4.45 17.46 -4.65
C LEU A 95 -5.77 16.68 -4.59
N ARG A 96 -6.86 17.26 -5.11
CA ARG A 96 -8.18 16.62 -5.17
C ARG A 96 -8.13 15.26 -5.86
N GLY A 97 -7.48 15.19 -7.02
CA GLY A 97 -7.31 13.94 -7.78
C GLY A 97 -6.44 12.91 -7.06
N LEU A 98 -5.56 13.35 -6.16
CA LEU A 98 -4.62 12.48 -5.45
C LEU A 98 -5.26 11.76 -4.26
N VAL A 99 -6.22 12.39 -3.59
CA VAL A 99 -6.84 11.89 -2.35
C VAL A 99 -7.48 10.51 -2.52
N SER A 100 -8.14 10.23 -3.65
CA SER A 100 -8.75 8.92 -3.92
C SER A 100 -7.72 7.81 -3.93
N GLY A 101 -6.59 8.01 -4.63
CA GLY A 101 -5.48 7.06 -4.65
C GLY A 101 -4.78 6.92 -3.31
N LEU A 102 -4.58 8.02 -2.56
CA LEU A 102 -4.00 7.94 -1.22
C LEU A 102 -4.89 7.12 -0.26
N ARG A 103 -6.21 7.31 -0.33
CA ARG A 103 -7.17 6.50 0.44
C ARG A 103 -7.06 5.02 0.06
N GLN A 104 -6.89 4.72 -1.22
CA GLN A 104 -6.75 3.34 -1.68
C GLN A 104 -5.45 2.70 -1.17
N ILE A 105 -4.30 3.41 -1.18
CA ILE A 105 -3.06 2.88 -0.56
C ILE A 105 -3.33 2.49 0.90
N ASN A 106 -3.99 3.35 1.66
CA ASN A 106 -4.32 3.08 3.06
C ASN A 106 -5.29 1.88 3.19
N ALA A 107 -6.28 1.76 2.32
CA ALA A 107 -7.23 0.65 2.31
C ALA A 107 -6.53 -0.69 2.03
N VAL A 108 -5.67 -0.75 1.02
CA VAL A 108 -4.85 -1.94 0.70
C VAL A 108 -3.96 -2.30 1.89
N ARG A 109 -3.22 -1.33 2.44
CA ARG A 109 -2.33 -1.55 3.60
C ARG A 109 -3.10 -2.07 4.81
N ASN A 110 -4.25 -1.50 5.13
CA ASN A 110 -5.07 -1.96 6.25
C ASN A 110 -5.62 -3.37 6.02
N ARG A 111 -6.02 -3.69 4.78
CA ARG A 111 -6.48 -5.03 4.44
C ARG A 111 -5.37 -6.08 4.65
N LEU A 112 -4.14 -5.75 4.26
CA LEU A 112 -2.97 -6.63 4.47
C LEU A 112 -2.58 -6.75 5.95
N ALA A 113 -2.66 -5.66 6.71
CA ALA A 113 -2.35 -5.67 8.13
C ALA A 113 -3.33 -6.51 8.96
N HIS A 114 -4.56 -6.73 8.48
CA HIS A 114 -5.62 -7.44 9.21
C HIS A 114 -5.98 -8.82 8.65
N ARG A 115 -5.49 -9.20 7.46
CA ARG A 115 -5.84 -10.47 6.81
C ARG A 115 -4.59 -11.13 6.26
N LEU A 116 -4.30 -12.34 6.75
CA LEU A 116 -3.19 -13.19 6.28
C LEU A 116 -3.26 -13.40 4.76
N GLU A 117 -4.41 -13.80 4.22
CA GLU A 117 -4.54 -14.12 2.79
C GLU A 117 -4.90 -12.92 1.90
N ALA A 118 -4.79 -11.67 2.40
CA ALA A 118 -5.08 -10.51 1.55
C ALA A 118 -4.04 -10.37 0.44
N MET A 119 -4.52 -10.19 -0.78
CA MET A 119 -3.71 -9.88 -1.95
C MET A 119 -4.08 -8.50 -2.51
N LEU A 120 -3.14 -7.92 -3.25
CA LEU A 120 -3.39 -6.76 -4.10
C LEU A 120 -3.96 -7.26 -5.42
N THR A 121 -5.11 -6.74 -5.84
CA THR A 121 -5.79 -7.15 -7.07
C THR A 121 -5.67 -6.08 -8.17
N ALA A 122 -6.04 -6.43 -9.39
CA ALA A 122 -6.10 -5.49 -10.50
C ALA A 122 -7.14 -4.37 -10.26
N GLU A 123 -8.27 -4.71 -9.62
CA GLU A 123 -9.32 -3.75 -9.27
C GLU A 123 -8.83 -2.71 -8.26
N ASP A 124 -7.98 -3.12 -7.30
CA ASP A 124 -7.43 -2.20 -6.31
C ASP A 124 -6.59 -1.08 -6.94
N VAL A 125 -5.93 -1.36 -8.06
CA VAL A 125 -5.02 -0.41 -8.70
C VAL A 125 -5.69 0.43 -9.78
N GLN A 126 -6.90 0.07 -10.19
CA GLN A 126 -7.65 0.80 -11.22
C GLN A 126 -7.89 2.25 -10.82
N ILE A 127 -8.14 2.52 -9.54
CA ILE A 127 -8.34 3.88 -9.03
C ILE A 127 -7.09 4.76 -9.17
N PHE A 128 -5.88 4.18 -9.21
CA PHE A 128 -4.66 4.94 -9.47
C PHE A 128 -4.63 5.41 -10.92
N LEU A 129 -5.05 4.55 -11.84
CA LEU A 129 -5.04 4.80 -13.28
C LEU A 129 -6.10 5.82 -13.73
N THR A 130 -7.08 6.14 -12.89
CA THR A 130 -8.04 7.23 -13.17
C THR A 130 -7.43 8.61 -13.01
N HIS A 131 -6.28 8.75 -12.35
CA HIS A 131 -5.58 10.02 -12.23
C HIS A 131 -4.90 10.37 -13.56
N PRO A 132 -5.33 11.43 -14.28
CA PRO A 132 -4.89 11.67 -15.67
C PRO A 132 -3.38 11.89 -15.80
N LEU A 133 -2.80 12.72 -14.94
CA LEU A 133 -1.36 13.01 -14.97
C LEU A 133 -0.51 11.77 -14.67
N PHE A 134 -0.86 10.98 -13.66
CA PHE A 134 -0.17 9.73 -13.35
C PHE A 134 -0.22 8.76 -14.53
N SER A 135 -1.40 8.57 -15.11
CA SER A 135 -1.59 7.67 -16.25
C SER A 135 -0.73 8.09 -17.44
N ALA A 136 -0.75 9.38 -17.78
CA ALA A 136 0.08 9.95 -18.85
C ALA A 136 1.58 9.80 -18.57
N MET A 137 2.05 10.19 -17.38
CA MET A 137 3.47 10.06 -16.99
C MET A 137 3.95 8.60 -17.00
N ARG A 138 3.09 7.66 -16.58
CA ARG A 138 3.41 6.23 -16.60
C ARG A 138 3.56 5.71 -18.03
N ILE A 139 2.71 6.13 -18.96
CA ILE A 139 2.80 5.75 -20.38
C ILE A 139 4.05 6.34 -21.02
N GLU A 140 4.27 7.65 -20.84
CA GLU A 140 5.42 8.34 -21.45
C GLU A 140 6.75 7.87 -20.86
N GLY A 141 6.82 7.71 -19.54
CA GLY A 141 8.04 7.29 -18.84
C GLY A 141 8.45 5.84 -19.08
N ALA A 142 7.59 5.02 -19.67
CA ALA A 142 7.93 3.64 -20.03
C ALA A 142 8.54 3.51 -21.43
N LYS A 143 8.45 4.55 -22.28
CA LYS A 143 8.95 4.49 -23.66
C LYS A 143 10.46 4.21 -23.68
N PRO A 144 10.94 3.37 -24.63
CA PRO A 144 10.20 2.77 -25.76
C PRO A 144 9.38 1.51 -25.40
N SER A 145 9.44 1.04 -24.15
CA SER A 145 8.70 -0.12 -23.66
C SER A 145 7.26 0.22 -23.27
N THR A 146 6.47 -0.81 -22.94
CA THR A 146 5.16 -0.65 -22.32
C THR A 146 5.29 -0.63 -20.79
N PRO A 147 4.44 0.14 -20.09
CA PRO A 147 4.49 0.19 -18.65
C PRO A 147 3.93 -1.09 -18.01
N SER A 148 4.57 -1.56 -16.92
CA SER A 148 4.19 -2.80 -16.22
C SER A 148 2.72 -2.82 -15.79
N VAL A 149 2.02 -3.93 -16.09
CA VAL A 149 0.63 -4.17 -15.71
C VAL A 149 0.47 -4.85 -14.36
N GLU A 150 1.57 -5.25 -13.73
CA GLU A 150 1.55 -5.90 -12.43
C GLU A 150 1.00 -4.94 -11.35
N PRO A 151 -0.04 -5.33 -10.58
CA PRO A 151 -0.69 -4.43 -9.63
C PRO A 151 0.29 -3.79 -8.65
N ILE A 152 1.26 -4.56 -8.16
CA ILE A 152 2.25 -4.05 -7.20
C ILE A 152 3.13 -2.96 -7.81
N ASP A 153 3.50 -3.08 -9.08
CA ASP A 153 4.30 -2.06 -9.76
C ASP A 153 3.48 -0.78 -9.96
N VAL A 154 2.20 -0.91 -10.31
CA VAL A 154 1.28 0.23 -10.45
C VAL A 154 1.12 0.97 -9.11
N LEU A 155 0.91 0.24 -8.02
CA LEU A 155 0.81 0.81 -6.67
C LEU A 155 2.09 1.56 -6.28
N GLU A 156 3.26 0.95 -6.48
CA GLU A 156 4.54 1.56 -6.13
C GLU A 156 4.80 2.83 -6.95
N LYS A 157 4.52 2.78 -8.26
CA LYS A 157 4.68 3.94 -9.13
C LYS A 157 3.71 5.06 -8.76
N PHE A 158 2.47 4.73 -8.39
CA PHE A 158 1.53 5.72 -7.91
C PHE A 158 1.99 6.33 -6.58
N ALA A 159 2.50 5.53 -5.64
CA ALA A 159 3.05 6.02 -4.38
C ALA A 159 4.24 6.98 -4.60
N GLN A 160 5.15 6.65 -5.53
CA GLN A 160 6.26 7.53 -5.91
C GLN A 160 5.76 8.84 -6.53
N PHE A 161 4.79 8.77 -7.43
CA PHE A 161 4.16 9.93 -8.05
C PHE A 161 3.48 10.84 -7.01
N ALA A 162 2.69 10.25 -6.10
CA ALA A 162 2.00 10.97 -5.05
C ALA A 162 2.98 11.68 -4.11
N ALA A 163 4.01 10.98 -3.65
CA ALA A 163 5.08 11.55 -2.85
C ALA A 163 5.79 12.68 -3.59
N HIS A 164 6.07 12.52 -4.89
CA HIS A 164 6.68 13.57 -5.69
C HIS A 164 5.79 14.82 -5.74
N LEU A 165 4.49 14.70 -6.00
CA LEU A 165 3.58 15.84 -6.00
C LEU A 165 3.51 16.55 -4.64
N LEU A 166 3.39 15.79 -3.55
CA LEU A 166 3.36 16.32 -2.19
C LEU A 166 4.65 17.07 -1.83
N ALA A 167 5.81 16.50 -2.20
CA ALA A 167 7.10 17.09 -1.93
C ALA A 167 7.37 18.37 -2.74
N ASN A 168 6.90 18.38 -3.99
CA ASN A 168 7.28 19.36 -4.99
C ASN A 168 6.25 20.46 -5.20
N GLU A 169 5.10 20.48 -4.52
CA GLU A 169 4.13 21.57 -4.66
C GLU A 169 4.76 22.97 -4.53
N PHE A 170 5.79 23.09 -3.70
CA PHE A 170 6.57 24.31 -3.50
C PHE A 170 7.91 24.35 -4.28
N SER A 171 8.11 23.45 -5.25
CA SER A 171 9.32 23.39 -6.09
C SER A 171 9.17 24.20 -7.37
N GLU A 172 10.30 24.59 -7.95
CA GLU A 172 10.36 25.26 -9.26
C GLU A 172 9.70 24.43 -10.37
N PHE A 173 9.84 23.10 -10.34
CA PHE A 173 9.23 22.21 -11.33
C PHE A 173 7.70 22.22 -11.25
N ALA A 174 7.11 22.15 -10.05
CA ALA A 174 5.65 22.16 -9.93
C ALA A 174 5.04 23.53 -10.22
N MET A 175 5.79 24.61 -9.99
CA MET A 175 5.43 25.94 -10.46
C MET A 175 5.45 26.01 -12.00
N ALA A 176 6.48 25.44 -12.65
CA ALA A 176 6.56 25.40 -14.10
C ALA A 176 5.44 24.56 -14.74
N VAL A 177 5.10 23.40 -14.16
CA VAL A 177 3.95 22.58 -14.62
C VAL A 177 2.63 23.30 -14.40
N GLY A 178 2.45 23.99 -13.26
CA GLY A 178 1.26 24.83 -13.03
C GLY A 178 1.11 25.89 -14.12
N LYS A 179 2.20 26.60 -14.42
CA LYS A 179 2.23 27.61 -15.48
C LYS A 179 1.89 27.02 -16.86
N ALA A 180 2.44 25.87 -17.21
CA ALA A 180 2.15 25.22 -18.50
C ALA A 180 0.67 24.80 -18.63
N VAL A 181 0.04 24.36 -17.54
CA VAL A 181 -1.40 24.04 -17.52
C VAL A 181 -2.25 25.28 -17.70
N ASP A 182 -1.92 26.38 -17.01
CA ASP A 182 -2.64 27.65 -17.13
C ASP A 182 -2.55 28.22 -18.55
N GLU A 183 -1.38 28.09 -19.20
CA GLU A 183 -1.14 28.50 -20.59
C GLU A 183 -1.96 27.68 -21.61
N ASP A 184 -2.06 26.36 -21.45
CA ASP A 184 -2.89 25.50 -22.33
C ASP A 184 -4.40 25.76 -22.14
N ILE A 185 -4.85 26.01 -20.91
CA ILE A 185 -6.25 26.40 -20.63
C ILE A 185 -6.58 27.76 -21.27
N ALA A 186 -5.66 28.72 -21.20
CA ALA A 186 -5.86 30.04 -21.82
C ALA A 186 -5.96 29.94 -23.35
N GLN A 187 -5.13 29.10 -23.99
CA GLN A 187 -5.14 28.88 -25.44
C GLN A 187 -6.37 28.15 -25.95
N ARG A 188 -7.01 27.29 -25.14
CA ARG A 188 -8.23 26.57 -25.52
C ARG A 188 -9.51 27.41 -25.40
N ASN A 189 -9.45 28.51 -24.66
CA ASN A 189 -10.59 29.41 -24.42
C ASN A 189 -10.53 30.70 -25.25
N SER A 190 -9.52 30.85 -26.11
CA SER A 190 -9.33 31.93 -27.09
C SER A 190 -9.68 31.47 -28.50
#